data_AF-A0ABD5WKX1-F1
#
_entry.id   AF-A0ABD5WKX1-F1
#
_cell.length_a   1.000
_cell.length_b   1.000
_cell.length_c   1.000
_cell.angle_alpha   90.00
_cell.angle_beta   90.00
_cell.angle_gamma   90.00
#
_symmetry.space_group_name_H-M   'P 1'
#
loop_
_entity.id
_entity.type
_entity.pdbx_description
1 polymer ?
#
loop_
_entity_poly.entity_id
_entity_poly.type
_entity_poly.pdbx_seq_one_letter_code
_entity_poly.pdbx_strand_id
1 'polypeptide(L)'
;MAVDFEEWLDSVFFAGLEISVLSIPALVALLYATPRGPVSLAALTAIAVSTCAAATLRGGWVELGDWPRPGDPYTVPARSAYYSATIAVASYLGAAAHVALGVPAAGIAVSTGVSLAAMVALPERLAAFGRWRTGFVRRRSESPQLFSFLNI
;
A
#
# COMPACT_ATOMS: atom_id res chain seq x y z
N MET A 1 -23.80 4.39 -18.83
CA MET A 1 -23.27 5.29 -17.79
C MET A 1 -21.76 5.24 -17.94
N ALA A 2 -21.22 6.04 -18.87
CA ALA A 2 -19.78 6.10 -19.09
C ALA A 2 -19.23 6.93 -17.94
N VAL A 3 -18.55 6.29 -16.99
CA VAL A 3 -17.66 7.00 -16.09
C VAL A 3 -16.55 7.55 -16.99
N ASP A 4 -16.40 8.87 -17.01
CA ASP A 4 -15.55 9.54 -17.99
C ASP A 4 -14.09 9.10 -17.78
N PHE A 5 -13.41 8.73 -18.85
CA PHE A 5 -12.01 8.34 -18.84
C PHE A 5 -11.12 9.38 -18.10
N GLU A 6 -11.54 10.65 -18.15
CA GLU A 6 -10.94 11.77 -17.42
C GLU A 6 -10.99 11.58 -15.89
N GLU A 7 -12.12 11.13 -15.34
CA GLU A 7 -12.26 10.88 -13.90
C GLU A 7 -11.38 9.70 -13.46
N TRP A 8 -11.25 8.67 -14.31
CA TRP A 8 -10.32 7.58 -14.05
C TRP A 8 -8.86 8.06 -14.08
N LEU A 9 -8.48 8.91 -15.04
CA LEU A 9 -7.14 9.48 -15.11
C LEU A 9 -6.82 10.37 -13.91
N ASP A 10 -7.76 11.18 -13.45
CA ASP A 10 -7.60 11.98 -12.22
C ASP A 10 -7.37 11.05 -11.02
N SER A 11 -8.14 9.97 -10.91
CA SER A 11 -7.96 8.96 -9.86
C SER A 11 -6.59 8.29 -9.93
N VAL A 12 -6.11 7.94 -11.14
CA VAL A 12 -4.75 7.40 -11.39
C VAL A 12 -3.69 8.42 -10.96
N PHE A 13 -3.85 9.70 -11.30
CA PHE A 13 -2.90 10.75 -10.95
C PHE A 13 -2.81 10.93 -9.42
N PHE A 14 -3.95 11.05 -8.73
CA PHE A 14 -3.98 11.20 -7.27
C PHE A 14 -3.49 9.94 -6.55
N ALA A 15 -3.86 8.76 -7.02
CA ALA A 15 -3.35 7.50 -6.48
C ALA A 15 -1.83 7.38 -6.68
N GLY A 16 -1.32 7.80 -7.84
CA GLY A 16 0.09 7.77 -8.17
C GLY A 16 0.91 8.71 -7.29
N LEU A 17 0.43 9.93 -7.09
CA LEU A 17 1.02 10.89 -6.15
C LEU A 17 1.04 10.32 -4.73
N GLU A 18 -0.09 9.81 -4.26
CA GLU A 18 -0.24 9.25 -2.93
C GLU A 18 0.70 8.08 -2.69
N ILE A 19 0.75 7.10 -3.60
CA ILE A 19 1.62 5.94 -3.50
C ILE A 19 3.09 6.37 -3.56
N SER A 20 3.45 7.28 -4.45
CA SER A 20 4.84 7.74 -4.60
C SER A 20 5.34 8.46 -3.35
N VAL A 21 4.53 9.39 -2.81
CA VAL A 21 4.88 10.16 -1.60
C VAL A 21 4.93 9.25 -0.38
N LEU A 22 3.95 8.37 -0.21
CA LEU A 22 3.87 7.49 0.95
C LEU A 22 4.88 6.32 0.89
N SER A 23 5.40 6.00 -0.29
CA SER A 23 6.42 4.95 -0.49
C SER A 23 7.86 5.46 -0.49
N ILE A 24 8.11 6.75 -0.22
CA ILE A 24 9.47 7.32 -0.13
C ILE A 24 10.42 6.45 0.70
N PRO A 25 10.04 5.90 1.88
CA PRO A 25 10.92 5.03 2.65
C PRO A 25 11.40 3.80 1.87
N ALA A 26 10.51 3.14 1.14
CA ALA A 26 10.88 2.00 0.29
C ALA A 26 11.71 2.44 -0.92
N LEU A 27 11.36 3.54 -1.56
CA LEU A 27 12.11 4.06 -2.71
C LEU A 27 13.55 4.39 -2.33
N VAL A 28 13.77 5.04 -1.18
CA VAL A 28 15.11 5.31 -0.64
C VAL A 28 15.86 4.01 -0.36
N ALA A 29 15.21 3.00 0.24
CA ALA A 29 15.86 1.71 0.48
C ALA A 29 16.26 1.01 -0.83
N LEU A 30 15.40 1.06 -1.86
CA LEU A 30 15.63 0.44 -3.16
C LEU A 30 16.77 1.11 -3.96
N LEU A 31 17.13 2.37 -3.67
CA LEU A 31 18.31 3.02 -4.29
C LEU A 31 19.61 2.27 -4.00
N TYR A 32 19.69 1.60 -2.85
CA TYR A 32 20.87 0.84 -2.43
C TYR A 32 20.76 -0.65 -2.75
N ALA A 33 19.63 -1.09 -3.32
CA ALA A 33 19.39 -2.50 -3.61
C ALA A 33 20.19 -2.98 -4.83
N THR A 34 20.65 -4.22 -4.74
CA THR A 34 21.32 -4.94 -5.82
C THR A 34 20.54 -6.20 -6.16
N PRO A 35 20.43 -6.56 -7.45
CA PRO A 35 20.97 -5.89 -8.64
C PRO A 35 20.10 -4.72 -9.14
N ARG A 36 20.74 -3.59 -9.52
CA ARG A 36 20.06 -2.32 -9.81
C ARG A 36 19.06 -2.39 -10.98
N GLY A 37 19.44 -2.98 -12.11
CA GLY A 37 18.58 -3.04 -13.30
C GLY A 37 17.26 -3.78 -13.05
N PRO A 38 17.31 -5.06 -12.61
CA PRO A 38 16.12 -5.83 -12.28
C PRO A 38 15.25 -5.19 -11.19
N VAL A 39 15.86 -4.64 -10.14
CA VAL A 39 15.14 -3.96 -9.06
C VAL A 39 14.40 -2.73 -9.56
N SER A 40 15.06 -1.86 -10.33
CA SER A 40 14.41 -0.64 -10.85
C SER A 40 13.22 -0.96 -11.76
N LEU A 41 13.35 -1.97 -12.62
CA LEU A 41 12.25 -2.40 -13.50
C LEU A 41 11.08 -2.99 -12.71
N ALA A 42 11.37 -3.83 -11.72
CA ALA A 42 10.35 -4.39 -10.83
C ALA A 42 9.67 -3.30 -9.98
N ALA A 43 10.41 -2.32 -9.49
CA ALA A 43 9.90 -1.18 -8.72
C ALA A 43 8.99 -0.28 -9.54
N LEU A 44 9.40 0.09 -10.76
CA LEU A 44 8.58 0.88 -11.67
C LEU A 44 7.28 0.15 -12.04
N THR A 45 7.38 -1.16 -12.27
CA THR A 45 6.20 -2.02 -12.50
C THR A 45 5.28 -2.00 -11.29
N ALA A 46 5.83 -2.15 -10.08
CA ALA A 46 5.05 -2.16 -8.84
C ALA A 46 4.30 -0.84 -8.63
N ILE A 47 4.96 0.30 -8.87
CA ILE A 47 4.34 1.63 -8.77
C ILE A 47 3.22 1.80 -9.79
N ALA A 48 3.49 1.49 -11.07
CA ALA A 48 2.51 1.63 -12.14
C ALA A 48 1.27 0.76 -11.89
N VAL A 49 1.48 -0.52 -11.57
CA VAL A 49 0.40 -1.47 -11.30
C VAL A 49 -0.37 -1.08 -10.05
N SER A 50 0.31 -0.73 -8.95
CA SER A 50 -0.36 -0.31 -7.72
C SER A 50 -1.19 0.95 -7.92
N THR A 51 -0.73 1.88 -8.75
CA THR A 51 -1.44 3.12 -9.09
C THR A 51 -2.72 2.82 -9.88
N CYS A 52 -2.61 2.05 -10.97
CA CYS A 52 -3.77 1.66 -11.76
C CYS A 52 -4.77 0.82 -10.94
N ALA A 53 -4.27 -0.09 -10.12
CA ALA A 53 -5.10 -0.91 -9.24
C ALA A 53 -5.81 -0.07 -8.18
N ALA A 54 -5.12 0.86 -7.53
CA ALA A 54 -5.73 1.77 -6.57
C ALA A 54 -6.83 2.63 -7.21
N ALA A 55 -6.59 3.18 -8.40
CA ALA A 55 -7.59 3.97 -9.12
C ALA A 55 -8.83 3.13 -9.49
N THR A 56 -8.61 1.89 -9.96
CA THR A 56 -9.68 0.97 -10.38
C THR A 56 -10.47 0.45 -9.18
N LEU A 57 -9.81 0.05 -8.09
CA LEU A 57 -10.48 -0.45 -6.89
C LEU A 57 -11.21 0.67 -6.14
N ARG A 58 -10.62 1.87 -6.06
CA ARG A 58 -11.22 3.04 -5.40
C ARG A 58 -12.39 3.62 -6.19
N GLY A 59 -12.38 3.53 -7.52
CA GLY A 59 -13.48 3.97 -8.38
C GLY A 59 -14.74 3.09 -8.33
N GLY A 60 -14.79 2.08 -7.47
CA GLY A 60 -15.97 1.21 -7.31
C GLY A 60 -16.19 0.22 -8.46
N TRP A 61 -15.21 0.06 -9.35
CA TRP A 61 -15.28 -0.88 -10.48
C TRP A 61 -15.28 -2.34 -10.02
N VAL A 62 -14.80 -2.60 -8.80
CA VAL A 62 -14.86 -3.91 -8.13
C VAL A 62 -15.25 -3.68 -6.67
N GLU A 63 -16.32 -4.32 -6.19
CA GLU A 63 -16.78 -4.23 -4.80
C GLU A 63 -15.83 -4.98 -3.85
N LEU A 64 -14.69 -4.36 -3.51
CA LEU A 64 -13.69 -4.89 -2.57
C LEU A 64 -13.67 -4.06 -1.27
N GLY A 65 -14.79 -4.07 -0.55
CA GLY A 65 -14.92 -3.42 0.77
C GLY A 65 -14.65 -1.90 0.76
N ASP A 66 -14.69 -1.30 1.94
CA ASP A 66 -14.47 0.15 2.07
C ASP A 66 -12.98 0.48 1.96
N TRP A 67 -12.57 1.03 0.81
CA TRP A 67 -11.23 1.56 0.63
C TRP A 67 -11.00 2.76 1.57
N PRO A 68 -9.80 2.89 2.18
CA PRO A 68 -9.54 3.98 3.12
C PRO A 68 -9.76 5.35 2.46
N ARG A 69 -10.49 6.23 3.18
CA ARG A 69 -10.75 7.59 2.70
C ARG A 69 -9.42 8.31 2.44
N PRO A 70 -9.25 8.91 1.25
CA PRO A 70 -8.10 9.78 0.99
C PRO A 70 -8.06 10.90 2.04
N GLY A 71 -6.89 11.14 2.63
CA GLY A 71 -6.66 12.29 3.52
C GLY A 71 -7.04 12.12 5.00
N ASP A 72 -7.37 10.93 5.50
CA ASP A 72 -7.46 10.73 6.96
C ASP A 72 -6.04 10.71 7.58
N PRO A 73 -5.63 11.77 8.31
CA PRO A 73 -4.26 11.91 8.82
C PRO A 73 -3.87 10.77 9.77
N TYR A 74 -4.84 10.14 10.42
CA TYR A 74 -4.57 9.06 11.37
C TYR A 74 -4.22 7.73 10.69
N THR A 75 -4.60 7.53 9.44
CA THR A 75 -4.25 6.32 8.68
C THR A 75 -3.00 6.48 7.83
N VAL A 76 -2.50 7.71 7.68
CA VAL A 76 -1.32 8.04 6.84
C VAL A 76 -0.09 7.18 7.18
N PRO A 77 0.33 7.02 8.45
CA PRO A 77 1.52 6.21 8.76
C PRO A 77 1.33 4.73 8.41
N ALA A 78 0.14 4.18 8.67
CA ALA A 78 -0.17 2.78 8.36
C ALA A 78 -0.19 2.54 6.85
N ARG A 79 -0.75 3.48 6.08
CA ARG A 79 -0.77 3.44 4.62
C ARG A 79 0.62 3.60 4.03
N SER A 80 1.44 4.49 4.58
CA SER A 80 2.86 4.63 4.21
C SER A 80 3.64 3.34 4.43
N ALA A 81 3.49 2.71 5.60
CA ALA A 81 4.12 1.44 5.88
C ALA A 81 3.64 0.35 4.90
N TYR A 82 2.33 0.30 4.61
CA TYR A 82 1.75 -0.70 3.72
C TYR A 82 2.21 -0.53 2.26
N TYR A 83 2.15 0.70 1.71
CA TYR A 83 2.62 0.97 0.36
C TYR A 83 4.12 0.76 0.24
N SER A 84 4.90 1.23 1.21
CA SER A 84 6.35 0.98 1.25
C SER A 84 6.67 -0.51 1.24
N ALA A 85 6.01 -1.30 2.11
CA ALA A 85 6.19 -2.74 2.16
C ALA A 85 5.79 -3.41 0.84
N THR A 86 4.67 -3.00 0.26
CA THR A 86 4.18 -3.54 -1.03
C THR A 86 5.20 -3.30 -2.14
N ILE A 87 5.66 -2.06 -2.30
CA ILE A 87 6.64 -1.71 -3.34
C ILE A 87 7.96 -2.43 -3.09
N ALA A 88 8.46 -2.48 -1.86
CA ALA A 88 9.70 -3.18 -1.54
C ALA A 88 9.60 -4.69 -1.86
N VAL A 89 8.56 -5.36 -1.37
CA VAL A 89 8.35 -6.81 -1.58
C VAL A 89 8.16 -7.13 -3.06
N ALA A 90 7.32 -6.38 -3.78
CA ALA A 90 7.13 -6.56 -5.21
C ALA A 90 8.44 -6.35 -6.00
N SER A 91 9.24 -5.36 -5.61
CA SER A 91 10.54 -5.07 -6.23
C SER A 91 11.55 -6.18 -6.01
N TYR A 92 11.70 -6.65 -4.76
CA TYR A 92 12.66 -7.71 -4.43
C TYR A 92 12.26 -9.06 -5.04
N LEU A 93 10.99 -9.45 -4.96
CA LEU A 93 10.51 -10.69 -5.55
C LEU A 93 10.57 -10.65 -7.08
N GLY A 94 10.18 -9.52 -7.69
CA GLY A 94 10.30 -9.33 -9.14
C GLY A 94 11.76 -9.37 -9.61
N ALA A 95 12.66 -8.70 -8.89
CA ALA A 95 14.09 -8.76 -9.20
C ALA A 95 14.66 -10.17 -9.06
N ALA A 96 14.30 -10.89 -7.99
CA ALA A 96 14.73 -12.26 -7.78
C ALA A 96 14.24 -13.18 -8.92
N ALA A 97 12.99 -13.04 -9.35
CA ALA A 97 12.43 -13.81 -10.46
C ALA A 97 13.12 -13.51 -11.80
N HIS A 98 13.39 -12.24 -12.09
CA HIS A 98 14.16 -11.84 -13.27
C HIS A 98 15.56 -12.47 -13.23
N VAL A 99 16.28 -12.36 -12.11
CA VAL A 99 17.64 -12.93 -11.99
C VAL A 99 17.64 -14.45 -12.11
N ALA A 100 16.68 -15.13 -11.47
CA ALA A 100 16.61 -16.59 -11.46
C ALA A 100 16.29 -17.17 -12.86
N LEU A 101 15.44 -16.50 -13.63
CA LEU A 101 14.99 -16.98 -14.93
C LEU A 101 15.75 -16.36 -16.11
N GLY A 102 16.50 -15.29 -15.89
CA GLY A 102 17.21 -14.54 -16.93
C GLY A 102 16.30 -13.78 -17.90
N VAL A 103 15.00 -13.67 -17.59
CA VAL A 103 14.00 -13.05 -18.47
C VAL A 103 13.34 -11.85 -17.77
N PRO A 104 13.41 -10.62 -18.33
CA PRO A 104 12.80 -9.44 -17.72
C PRO A 104 11.29 -9.58 -17.46
N ALA A 105 10.58 -10.25 -18.37
CA ALA A 105 9.14 -10.47 -18.27
C ALA A 105 8.73 -11.22 -16.99
N ALA A 106 9.58 -12.11 -16.47
CA ALA A 106 9.30 -12.81 -15.22
C ALA A 106 9.26 -11.85 -14.03
N GLY A 107 10.19 -10.88 -13.99
CA GLY A 107 10.19 -9.86 -12.93
C GLY A 107 8.98 -8.94 -13.01
N ILE A 108 8.55 -8.58 -14.22
CA ILE A 108 7.32 -7.81 -14.45
C ILE A 108 6.12 -8.59 -13.94
N ALA A 109 5.97 -9.86 -14.33
CA ALA A 109 4.83 -10.70 -13.97
C ALA A 109 4.73 -10.89 -12.45
N VAL A 110 5.84 -11.18 -11.78
CA VAL A 110 5.87 -11.34 -10.31
C VAL A 110 5.57 -10.02 -9.61
N SER A 111 6.21 -8.92 -10.01
CA SER A 111 5.94 -7.61 -9.42
C SER A 111 4.48 -7.20 -9.60
N THR A 112 3.90 -7.46 -10.77
CA THR A 112 2.49 -7.20 -11.08
C THR A 112 1.57 -8.02 -10.15
N GLY A 113 1.80 -9.33 -10.06
CA GLY A 113 0.97 -10.20 -9.22
C GLY A 113 1.02 -9.83 -7.74
N VAL A 114 2.21 -9.55 -7.21
CA VAL A 114 2.40 -9.12 -5.82
C VAL A 114 1.71 -7.79 -5.55
N SER A 115 1.88 -6.82 -6.44
CA SER A 115 1.29 -5.48 -6.31
C SER A 115 -0.24 -5.54 -6.35
N LEU A 116 -0.81 -6.29 -7.29
CA LEU A 116 -2.26 -6.48 -7.37
C LEU A 116 -2.81 -7.18 -6.13
N ALA A 117 -2.19 -8.27 -5.69
CA ALA A 117 -2.62 -9.01 -4.52
C ALA A 117 -2.59 -8.13 -3.25
N ALA A 118 -1.56 -7.29 -3.11
CA ALA A 118 -1.47 -6.33 -2.02
C ALA A 118 -2.56 -5.25 -2.10
N MET A 119 -2.81 -4.67 -3.28
CA MET A 119 -3.87 -3.65 -3.45
C MET A 119 -5.27 -4.21 -3.18
N VAL A 120 -5.50 -5.48 -3.54
CA VAL A 120 -6.73 -6.21 -3.23
C VAL A 120 -6.88 -6.46 -1.72
N ALA A 121 -5.80 -6.83 -1.02
CA ALA A 121 -5.84 -7.12 0.42
C ALA A 121 -5.85 -5.87 1.31
N LEU A 122 -5.47 -4.71 0.76
CA LEU A 122 -5.32 -3.44 1.47
C LEU A 122 -6.54 -3.01 2.32
N PRO A 123 -7.79 -2.98 1.79
CA PRO A 123 -8.96 -2.54 2.56
C PRO A 123 -9.18 -3.38 3.82
N GLU A 124 -9.09 -4.71 3.72
CA GLU A 124 -9.26 -5.60 4.88
C GLU A 124 -8.17 -5.39 5.94
N ARG A 125 -6.91 -5.24 5.50
CA ARG A 125 -5.75 -5.09 6.39
C ARG A 125 -5.78 -3.76 7.15
N LEU A 126 -6.20 -2.68 6.50
CA LEU A 126 -6.35 -1.38 7.15
C LEU A 126 -7.61 -1.30 8.02
N ALA A 127 -8.71 -1.94 7.63
CA ALA A 127 -9.88 -2.06 8.50
C ALA A 127 -9.57 -2.84 9.78
N ALA A 128 -8.76 -3.91 9.70
CA ALA A 128 -8.29 -4.64 10.88
C ALA A 128 -7.45 -3.76 11.83
N PHE A 129 -6.58 -2.92 11.28
CA PHE A 129 -5.81 -1.94 12.06
C PHE A 129 -6.71 -0.90 12.74
N GLY A 130 -7.73 -0.39 12.04
CA GLY A 130 -8.72 0.53 12.60
C GLY A 130 -9.49 -0.06 13.79
N ARG A 131 -9.90 -1.33 13.71
CA ARG A 131 -10.58 -2.06 14.81
C ARG A 131 -9.67 -2.29 16.01
N TRP A 132 -8.39 -2.61 15.78
CA TRP A 132 -7.42 -2.78 16.86
C TRP A 132 -7.25 -1.48 17.67
N ARG A 133 -7.19 -0.33 16.98
CA ARG A 133 -7.08 0.99 17.61
C ARG A 133 -8.30 1.33 18.47
N THR A 134 -9.52 1.16 17.96
CA THR A 134 -10.74 1.47 18.75
C THR A 134 -10.85 0.57 19.98
N GLY A 135 -10.45 -0.70 19.87
CA GLY A 135 -10.33 -1.60 21.02
C GLY A 135 -9.31 -1.13 22.06
N PHE A 136 -8.19 -0.54 21.63
CA PHE A 136 -7.16 -0.01 22.54
C PHE A 136 -7.60 1.28 23.25
N VAL A 137 -8.28 2.19 22.53
CA VAL A 137 -8.83 3.43 23.10
C VAL A 137 -9.90 3.12 24.14
N ARG A 138 -10.81 2.17 23.86
CA ARG A 138 -11.87 1.77 24.79
C ARG A 138 -11.33 1.14 26.07
N ARG A 139 -10.28 0.31 25.97
CA ARG A 139 -9.62 -0.30 27.14
C ARG A 139 -8.95 0.72 28.05
N ARG A 140 -8.46 1.85 27.50
CA ARG A 140 -7.84 2.94 28.27
C ARG A 140 -8.86 3.78 29.04
N SER A 141 -10.10 3.89 28.55
CA SER A 141 -11.19 4.60 29.25
C SER A 141 -11.83 3.79 30.37
N GLU A 142 -11.66 2.46 30.39
CA GLU A 142 -12.19 1.57 31.44
C GLU A 142 -11.27 1.43 32.66
N SER A 143 -10.08 2.04 32.64
CA SER A 143 -9.15 2.11 33.76
C SER A 143 -9.04 3.49 34.45
N PRO A 144 -10.14 4.19 34.82
CA PRO A 144 -10.03 5.35 35.71
C PRO A 144 -9.73 4.94 37.16
N GLN A 145 -9.95 3.68 37.54
CA GLN A 145 -9.82 3.23 38.95
C GLN A 145 -8.38 3.01 39.43
N LEU A 146 -7.41 2.87 38.53
CA LEU A 146 -5.99 2.73 38.90
C LEU A 146 -5.36 4.06 39.38
N PHE A 147 -5.96 5.20 39.06
CA PHE A 147 -5.51 6.51 39.58
C PHE A 147 -6.09 6.84 40.97
N SER A 148 -7.11 6.11 41.44
CA SER A 148 -7.64 6.29 42.80
C SER A 148 -6.76 5.65 43.89
N PHE A 149 -5.89 4.71 43.53
CA PHE A 149 -5.02 4.01 44.50
C PHE A 149 -3.67 4.70 44.73
N LEU A 150 -3.34 5.75 43.95
CA LEU A 150 -2.10 6.51 44.07
C LEU A 150 -2.29 7.88 44.74
N ASN A 151 -3.46 8.12 45.35
CA ASN A 151 -3.75 9.31 46.14
C ASN A 151 -3.90 8.97 47.62
N ILE A 152 -2.92 8.23 48.15
CA ILE A 152 -2.63 8.11 49.60
C ILE A 152 -1.29 8.81 49.83
#